data_AF-A0A424Y4H0-F1
#
_entry.id   AF-A0A424Y4H0-F1
#
_cell.length_a   1.000
_cell.length_b   1.000
_cell.length_c   1.000
_cell.angle_alpha   90.00
_cell.angle_beta   90.00
_cell.angle_gamma   90.00
#
_symmetry.space_group_name_H-M   'P 1'
#
loop_
_entity.id
_entity.type
_entity.pdbx_description
1 polymer ?
#
loop_
_entity_poly.entity_id
_entity_poly.type
_entity_poly.pdbx_seq_one_letter_code
_entity_poly.pdbx_strand_id
1 'polypeptide(L)'
;MFTKRNALLLMLVLAMILSSGSGIFADQKDISITYNGEPMYFDVSPVIESGRVLVPFAHLFRTLGAEVDWNPEDRTVRGNIEGISIHLKIDSQEAIVNEETVWMDVPARIINNRTMVPLRFASENMGATVEWVEESRTVIIESKEATYEPSHIEFEDVRIDHEETSQEVKAWYEAHKKTAGFHSFQEEEWIYVIAASGERPTGGYTMNVLTVTKTAPAEIFVEAELETPSPDDMVIQVLTYPHSLIRFQETDSVTIEGELRELRSGMQEVTLYFMEETETAFLLAEETRVISKSEATPEGMMQLLMKGPEAENASRIIPENVELKNVSTSEGVAYVDLSSEILEAHYGAEAEGVLVNSIVKTLLQLAEVDAVQILVEGEVIESIAGHMSIDQPIGLEELH
;
A
#
# COMPACT_ATOMS: atom_id res chain seq x y z
N MET A 1 22.56 92.48 -7.97
CA MET A 1 21.50 92.35 -8.99
C MET A 1 21.66 91.00 -9.69
N PHE A 2 21.30 89.91 -9.01
CA PHE A 2 21.09 88.59 -9.59
C PHE A 2 19.66 88.23 -9.21
N THR A 3 18.77 88.32 -10.19
CA THR A 3 17.33 88.28 -10.02
C THR A 3 16.85 86.90 -9.57
N LYS A 4 15.78 86.91 -8.77
CA LYS A 4 15.01 85.75 -8.24
C LYS A 4 14.59 84.69 -9.29
N ARG A 5 14.90 84.88 -10.58
CA ARG A 5 14.75 83.89 -11.67
C ARG A 5 15.77 82.75 -11.62
N ASN A 6 16.95 82.93 -11.02
CA ASN A 6 17.96 81.85 -10.97
C ASN A 6 17.82 80.92 -9.76
N ALA A 7 17.13 81.34 -8.70
CA ALA A 7 16.85 80.48 -7.54
C ALA A 7 15.74 79.45 -7.86
N LEU A 8 14.77 79.82 -8.72
CA LEU A 8 13.71 78.90 -9.14
C LEU A 8 14.23 77.81 -10.08
N LEU A 9 15.19 78.14 -10.95
CA LEU A 9 15.85 77.17 -11.84
C LEU A 9 16.78 76.21 -11.07
N LEU A 10 17.42 76.65 -9.99
CA LEU A 10 18.22 75.75 -9.14
C LEU A 10 17.33 74.79 -8.30
N MET A 11 16.14 75.23 -7.88
CA MET A 11 15.19 74.36 -7.16
C MET A 11 14.50 73.33 -8.08
N LEU A 12 14.33 73.64 -9.37
CA LEU A 12 13.70 72.72 -10.33
C LEU A 12 14.64 71.62 -10.82
N VAL A 13 15.95 71.87 -10.85
CA VAL A 13 16.96 70.83 -11.16
C VAL A 13 17.18 69.89 -9.97
N LEU A 14 17.01 70.36 -8.73
CA LEU A 14 17.12 69.51 -7.53
C LEU A 14 15.89 68.59 -7.34
N ALA A 15 14.72 68.97 -7.86
CA ALA A 15 13.51 68.14 -7.82
C ALA A 15 13.47 67.04 -8.91
N MET A 16 14.29 67.14 -9.97
CA MET A 16 14.38 66.10 -11.02
C MET A 16 15.36 64.96 -10.71
N ILE A 17 16.16 65.06 -9.63
CA ILE A 17 17.12 64.00 -9.25
C ILE A 17 16.53 63.06 -8.18
N LEU A 18 15.31 63.32 -7.69
CA LEU A 18 14.62 62.48 -6.69
C LEU A 18 13.46 61.65 -7.25
N SER A 19 13.39 61.45 -8.56
CA SER A 19 12.71 60.28 -9.13
C SER A 19 13.73 59.17 -9.36
N SER A 20 14.38 58.73 -8.29
CA SER A 20 14.82 57.34 -8.21
C SER A 20 13.54 56.52 -8.29
N GLY A 21 13.19 56.08 -9.50
CA GLY A 21 12.33 54.92 -9.61
C GLY A 21 13.02 53.85 -8.79
N SER A 22 12.43 53.47 -7.66
CA SER A 22 12.69 52.20 -7.04
C SER A 22 12.42 51.19 -8.14
N GLY A 23 13.47 50.71 -8.81
CA GLY A 23 13.40 49.42 -9.47
C GLY A 23 13.05 48.47 -8.35
N ILE A 24 11.77 48.14 -8.23
CA ILE A 24 11.34 46.96 -7.52
C ILE A 24 12.00 45.84 -8.32
N PHE A 25 13.17 45.39 -7.87
CA PHE A 25 13.62 44.06 -8.19
C PHE A 25 12.56 43.16 -7.56
N ALA A 26 11.58 42.76 -8.37
CA ALA A 26 10.75 41.63 -8.03
C ALA A 26 11.71 40.48 -7.79
N ASP A 27 11.80 40.03 -6.55
CA ASP A 27 12.50 38.83 -6.16
C ASP A 27 11.87 37.69 -6.96
N GLN A 28 12.51 37.32 -8.08
CA GLN A 28 11.95 36.34 -9.00
C GLN A 28 12.16 34.98 -8.35
N LYS A 29 11.23 34.60 -7.47
CA LYS A 29 11.22 33.29 -6.83
C LYS A 29 11.28 32.20 -7.91
N ASP A 30 12.33 31.39 -7.85
CA ASP A 30 12.52 30.22 -8.71
C ASP A 30 11.36 29.24 -8.55
N ILE A 31 11.09 28.46 -9.59
CA ILE A 31 10.05 27.42 -9.57
C ILE A 31 10.62 26.21 -8.84
N SER A 32 9.95 25.78 -7.78
CA SER A 32 10.26 24.53 -7.10
C SER A 32 9.37 23.41 -7.64
N ILE A 33 9.90 22.20 -7.69
CA ILE A 33 9.16 21.01 -8.15
C ILE A 33 9.40 19.91 -7.12
N THR A 34 8.34 19.25 -6.68
CA THR A 34 8.41 18.05 -5.82
C THR A 34 7.78 16.86 -6.53
N TYR A 35 8.30 15.67 -6.26
CA TYR A 35 7.76 14.40 -6.71
C TYR A 35 7.61 13.47 -5.51
N ASN A 36 6.40 13.03 -5.21
CA ASN A 36 6.06 12.21 -4.04
C ASN A 36 6.66 12.79 -2.73
N GLY A 37 6.44 14.09 -2.51
CA GLY A 37 6.99 14.83 -1.36
C GLY A 37 8.46 15.23 -1.45
N GLU A 38 9.27 14.65 -2.34
CA GLU A 38 10.72 14.91 -2.43
C GLU A 38 11.09 16.00 -3.47
N PRO A 39 12.03 16.92 -3.18
CA PRO A 39 12.45 17.95 -4.13
C PRO A 39 13.13 17.40 -5.39
N MET A 40 12.69 17.86 -6.57
CA MET A 40 13.27 17.49 -7.86
C MET A 40 14.14 18.62 -8.43
N TYR A 41 15.40 18.31 -8.71
CA TYR A 41 16.39 19.28 -9.21
C TYR A 41 16.78 19.00 -10.66
N PHE A 42 16.76 20.03 -11.48
CA PHE A 42 17.11 19.95 -12.89
C PHE A 42 18.46 20.60 -13.18
N ASP A 43 19.19 20.03 -14.14
CA ASP A 43 20.45 20.60 -14.65
C ASP A 43 20.23 21.87 -15.48
N VAL A 44 19.03 22.02 -16.06
CA VAL A 44 18.52 23.25 -16.64
C VAL A 44 17.24 23.64 -15.92
N SER A 45 17.22 24.86 -15.39
CA SER A 45 16.09 25.38 -14.61
C SER A 45 14.76 25.28 -15.39
N PRO A 46 13.65 24.93 -14.71
CA PRO A 46 12.32 25.01 -15.28
C PRO A 46 12.02 26.41 -15.82
N VAL A 47 11.27 26.49 -16.92
CA VAL A 47 10.88 27.77 -17.53
C VAL A 47 9.36 27.86 -17.68
N ILE A 48 8.82 29.07 -17.65
CA ILE A 48 7.40 29.29 -17.96
C ILE A 48 7.28 29.79 -19.40
N GLU A 49 6.59 29.05 -20.25
CA GLU A 49 6.20 29.48 -21.60
C GLU A 49 4.68 29.47 -21.68
N SER A 50 4.07 30.60 -22.06
CA SER A 50 2.61 30.74 -22.21
C SER A 50 1.77 30.24 -21.01
N GLY A 51 2.27 30.41 -19.79
CA GLY A 51 1.58 29.96 -18.58
C GLY A 51 1.68 28.46 -18.31
N ARG A 52 2.64 27.76 -18.95
CA ARG A 52 2.97 26.35 -18.67
C ARG A 52 4.42 26.24 -18.21
N VAL A 53 4.65 25.39 -17.21
CA VAL A 53 6.00 25.05 -16.74
C VAL A 53 6.56 23.99 -17.69
N LEU A 54 7.72 24.29 -18.25
CA LEU A 54 8.49 23.39 -19.10
C LEU A 54 9.74 22.93 -18.36
N VAL A 55 10.03 21.64 -18.43
CA VAL A 55 11.17 21.00 -17.76
C VAL A 55 11.96 20.09 -18.69
N PRO A 56 13.24 19.78 -18.40
CA PRO A 56 14.01 18.82 -19.17
C PRO A 56 13.33 17.45 -19.25
N PHE A 57 12.94 17.05 -20.47
CA PHE A 57 12.24 15.79 -20.76
C PHE A 57 12.98 14.59 -20.19
N ALA A 58 14.28 14.46 -20.51
CA ALA A 58 15.06 13.29 -20.14
C ALA A 58 15.23 13.13 -18.61
N HIS A 59 15.25 14.24 -17.86
CA HIS A 59 15.34 14.17 -16.40
C HIS A 59 13.99 13.73 -15.82
N LEU A 60 12.90 14.41 -16.19
CA LEU A 60 11.56 14.08 -15.71
C LEU A 60 11.22 12.60 -15.98
N PHE A 61 11.39 12.13 -17.22
CA PHE A 61 11.01 10.78 -17.61
C PHE A 61 11.86 9.70 -16.92
N ARG A 62 13.17 9.91 -16.75
CA ARG A 62 14.02 8.96 -16.02
C ARG A 62 13.71 8.91 -14.53
N THR A 63 13.41 10.06 -13.91
CA THR A 63 12.98 10.10 -12.50
C THR A 63 11.66 9.34 -12.30
N LEU A 64 10.81 9.34 -13.32
CA LEU A 64 9.57 8.57 -13.35
C LEU A 64 9.76 7.11 -13.83
N GLY A 65 10.99 6.61 -13.99
CA GLY A 65 11.28 5.21 -14.35
C GLY A 65 11.31 4.88 -15.85
N ALA A 66 11.17 5.87 -16.74
CA ALA A 66 11.12 5.64 -18.18
C ALA A 66 12.49 5.63 -18.87
N GLU A 67 12.63 4.78 -19.89
CA GLU A 67 13.70 4.87 -20.88
C GLU A 67 13.46 6.04 -21.85
N VAL A 68 14.53 6.71 -22.28
CA VAL A 68 14.45 7.90 -23.13
C VAL A 68 15.36 7.77 -24.33
N ASP A 69 14.78 7.95 -25.52
CA ASP A 69 15.49 7.99 -26.81
C ASP A 69 15.32 9.36 -27.49
N TRP A 70 16.39 9.84 -28.12
CA TRP A 70 16.39 11.09 -28.89
C TRP A 70 16.89 10.83 -30.31
N ASN A 71 16.03 11.13 -31.29
CA ASN A 71 16.39 11.09 -32.70
C ASN A 71 16.64 12.53 -33.21
N PRO A 72 17.91 12.88 -33.50
CA PRO A 72 18.27 14.21 -33.98
C PRO A 72 17.86 14.48 -35.43
N GLU A 73 17.72 13.46 -36.28
CA GLU A 73 17.36 13.62 -37.69
C GLU A 73 15.91 14.10 -37.83
N ASP A 74 15.00 13.47 -37.07
CA ASP A 74 13.58 13.78 -37.07
C ASP A 74 13.19 14.86 -36.06
N ARG A 75 14.14 15.25 -35.19
CA ARG A 75 13.94 16.15 -34.03
C ARG A 75 12.81 15.63 -33.15
N THR A 76 12.89 14.35 -32.77
CA THR A 76 11.88 13.68 -31.95
C THR A 76 12.47 13.07 -30.69
N VAL A 77 11.74 13.15 -29.58
CA VAL A 77 12.07 12.47 -28.33
C VAL A 77 11.01 11.41 -28.03
N ARG A 78 11.43 10.26 -27.52
CA ARG A 78 10.56 9.18 -27.08
C ARG A 78 10.85 8.82 -25.63
N GLY A 79 9.80 8.63 -24.83
CA GLY A 79 9.85 8.07 -23.49
C GLY A 79 9.03 6.78 -23.43
N ASN A 80 9.56 5.72 -22.82
CA ASN A 80 8.86 4.45 -22.65
C ASN A 80 8.98 3.96 -21.21
N ILE A 81 7.86 3.60 -20.60
CA ILE A 81 7.76 2.92 -19.30
C ILE A 81 6.59 1.94 -19.39
N GLU A 82 6.67 0.76 -18.76
CA GLU A 82 5.64 -0.30 -18.70
C GLU A 82 4.25 0.08 -19.25
N GLY A 83 3.97 -0.25 -20.53
CA GLY A 83 2.68 -0.01 -21.18
C GLY A 83 2.38 1.42 -21.66
N ILE A 84 3.27 2.39 -21.41
CA ILE A 84 3.16 3.80 -21.80
C ILE A 84 4.31 4.21 -22.73
N SER A 85 3.98 4.70 -23.93
CA SER A 85 4.92 5.24 -24.92
C SER A 85 4.52 6.65 -25.31
N ILE A 86 5.39 7.63 -25.08
CA ILE A 86 5.18 9.04 -25.44
C ILE A 86 6.21 9.42 -26.49
N HIS A 87 5.75 9.88 -27.65
CA HIS A 87 6.58 10.36 -28.75
C HIS A 87 6.24 11.82 -29.08
N LEU A 88 7.25 12.69 -29.01
CA LEU A 88 7.11 14.14 -29.20
C LEU A 88 8.02 14.61 -30.32
N LYS A 89 7.51 15.52 -31.15
CA LYS A 89 8.30 16.25 -32.13
C LYS A 89 8.54 17.68 -31.65
N ILE A 90 9.79 18.13 -31.72
CA ILE A 90 10.14 19.49 -31.32
C ILE A 90 9.38 20.51 -32.18
N ASP A 91 8.90 21.57 -31.53
CA ASP A 91 8.09 22.64 -32.10
C ASP A 91 6.69 22.23 -32.61
N SER A 92 6.28 20.98 -32.37
CA SER A 92 4.91 20.51 -32.60
C SER A 92 4.11 20.49 -31.30
N GLN A 93 2.83 20.88 -31.37
CA GLN A 93 1.87 20.66 -30.28
C GLN A 93 1.29 19.24 -30.30
N GLU A 94 1.50 18.51 -31.41
CA GLU A 94 1.06 17.14 -31.55
C GLU A 94 2.05 16.19 -30.87
N ALA A 95 1.53 15.32 -30.01
CA ALA A 95 2.20 14.22 -29.36
C ALA A 95 1.50 12.90 -29.71
N ILE A 96 2.24 11.79 -29.70
CA ILE A 96 1.66 10.45 -29.81
C ILE A 96 1.85 9.77 -28.47
N VAL A 97 0.76 9.36 -27.82
CA VAL A 97 0.73 8.63 -26.55
C VAL A 97 0.03 7.31 -26.79
N ASN A 98 0.72 6.17 -26.61
CA ASN A 98 0.15 4.83 -26.82
C ASN A 98 -0.56 4.68 -28.18
N GLU A 99 0.08 5.14 -29.25
CA GLU A 99 -0.43 5.14 -30.63
C GLU A 99 -1.58 6.12 -30.92
N GLU A 100 -2.07 6.86 -29.93
CA GLU A 100 -3.09 7.90 -30.10
C GLU A 100 -2.49 9.31 -30.16
N THR A 101 -3.07 10.17 -31.00
CA THR A 101 -2.66 11.57 -31.09
C THR A 101 -3.26 12.40 -29.95
N VAL A 102 -2.39 13.01 -29.14
CA VAL A 102 -2.76 13.90 -28.02
C VAL A 102 -2.15 15.29 -28.24
N TRP A 103 -2.87 16.33 -27.86
CA TRP A 103 -2.44 17.73 -28.04
C TRP A 103 -1.85 18.32 -26.76
N MET A 104 -0.70 18.97 -26.89
CA MET A 104 -0.06 19.75 -25.83
C MET A 104 -0.49 21.22 -25.91
N ASP A 105 -0.74 21.83 -24.74
CA ASP A 105 -1.02 23.27 -24.64
C ASP A 105 0.11 24.14 -25.19
N VAL A 106 1.35 23.71 -24.97
CA VAL A 106 2.58 24.34 -25.46
C VAL A 106 3.45 23.26 -26.07
N PRO A 107 4.06 23.48 -27.25
CA PRO A 107 4.92 22.47 -27.89
C PRO A 107 6.21 22.23 -27.09
N ALA A 108 6.82 21.06 -27.27
CA ALA A 108 8.16 20.80 -26.76
C ALA A 108 9.20 21.70 -27.45
N ARG A 109 10.19 22.21 -26.70
CA ARG A 109 11.21 23.16 -27.17
C ARG A 109 12.62 22.63 -26.95
N ILE A 110 13.60 23.16 -27.68
CA ILE A 110 15.00 23.05 -27.29
C ILE A 110 15.42 24.37 -26.66
N ILE A 111 15.77 24.35 -25.37
CA ILE A 111 16.25 25.51 -24.61
C ILE A 111 17.54 25.11 -23.92
N ASN A 112 18.60 25.91 -24.05
CA ASN A 112 19.92 25.62 -23.47
C ASN A 112 20.43 24.20 -23.78
N ASN A 113 20.20 23.71 -25.01
CA ASN A 113 20.59 22.37 -25.45
C ASN A 113 19.92 21.22 -24.66
N ARG A 114 18.72 21.47 -24.13
CA ARG A 114 17.82 20.47 -23.54
C ARG A 114 16.47 20.50 -24.21
N THR A 115 15.91 19.32 -24.46
CA THR A 115 14.51 19.18 -24.83
C THR A 115 13.65 19.46 -23.61
N MET A 116 12.86 20.52 -23.67
CA MET A 116 11.94 20.97 -22.64
C MET A 116 10.52 20.57 -23.02
N VAL A 117 9.81 19.91 -22.10
CA VAL A 117 8.44 19.42 -22.30
C VAL A 117 7.51 20.08 -21.28
N PRO A 118 6.23 20.35 -21.61
CA PRO A 118 5.27 20.79 -20.63
C PRO A 118 5.13 19.74 -19.53
N LEU A 119 5.48 20.12 -18.30
CA LEU A 119 5.55 19.21 -17.15
C LEU A 119 4.23 18.49 -16.94
N ARG A 120 3.13 19.25 -16.89
CA ARG A 120 1.79 18.68 -16.66
C ARG A 120 1.40 17.64 -17.70
N PHE A 121 1.61 17.94 -18.98
CA PHE A 121 1.32 17.00 -20.06
C PHE A 121 2.11 15.70 -19.89
N ALA A 122 3.42 15.81 -19.63
CA ALA A 122 4.27 14.64 -19.43
C ALA A 122 3.84 13.83 -18.20
N SER A 123 3.70 14.47 -17.04
CA SER A 123 3.35 13.82 -15.79
C SER A 123 1.97 13.16 -15.82
N GLU A 124 0.94 13.84 -16.36
CA GLU A 124 -0.43 13.29 -16.42
C GLU A 124 -0.56 12.10 -17.38
N ASN A 125 0.11 12.16 -18.54
CA ASN A 125 0.14 11.02 -19.48
C ASN A 125 0.99 9.85 -18.96
N MET A 126 1.80 10.06 -17.91
CA MET A 126 2.51 9.03 -17.17
C MET A 126 1.78 8.59 -15.90
N GLY A 127 0.52 8.99 -15.72
CA GLY A 127 -0.32 8.55 -14.60
C GLY A 127 -0.18 9.36 -13.30
N ALA A 128 0.62 10.42 -13.28
CA ALA A 128 0.74 11.29 -12.11
C ALA A 128 -0.32 12.40 -12.09
N THR A 129 -0.59 12.95 -10.90
CA THR A 129 -1.35 14.20 -10.72
C THR A 129 -0.39 15.37 -10.54
N VAL A 130 -0.83 16.57 -10.95
CA VAL A 130 -0.01 17.78 -10.90
C VAL A 130 -0.77 18.94 -10.29
N GLU A 131 -0.34 19.38 -9.13
CA GLU A 131 -0.86 20.58 -8.45
C GLU A 131 0.12 21.74 -8.57
N TRP A 132 -0.41 22.97 -8.66
CA TRP A 132 0.37 24.20 -8.63
C TRP A 132 0.02 25.01 -7.39
N VAL A 133 1.02 25.22 -6.52
CA VAL A 133 0.89 26.04 -5.32
C VAL A 133 1.43 27.44 -5.62
N GLU A 134 0.53 28.39 -5.81
CA GLU A 134 0.87 29.76 -6.23
C GLU A 134 1.74 30.50 -5.20
N GLU A 135 1.45 30.34 -3.90
CA GLU A 135 2.14 31.06 -2.82
C GLU A 135 3.64 30.76 -2.76
N SER A 136 3.99 29.48 -2.97
CA SER A 136 5.37 28.99 -2.95
C SER A 136 5.98 28.83 -4.34
N ARG A 137 5.20 29.00 -5.42
CA ARG A 137 5.59 28.68 -6.81
C ARG A 137 6.12 27.25 -6.93
N THR A 138 5.43 26.33 -6.27
CA THR A 138 5.78 24.90 -6.25
C THR A 138 4.84 24.12 -7.18
N VAL A 139 5.42 23.31 -8.06
CA VAL A 139 4.69 22.23 -8.74
C VAL A 139 4.81 20.98 -7.88
N ILE A 140 3.68 20.44 -7.41
CA ILE A 140 3.63 19.16 -6.70
C ILE A 140 3.20 18.09 -7.71
N ILE A 141 4.03 17.08 -7.88
CA ILE A 141 3.74 15.90 -8.68
C ILE A 141 3.56 14.74 -7.71
N GLU A 142 2.38 14.13 -7.72
CA GLU A 142 2.12 12.90 -6.98
C GLU A 142 1.86 11.81 -8.02
N SER A 143 2.66 10.75 -8.04
CA SER A 143 2.24 9.55 -8.76
C SER A 143 0.87 9.14 -8.24
N LYS A 144 -0.10 8.86 -9.12
CA LYS A 144 -1.13 7.93 -8.68
C LYS A 144 -0.34 6.66 -8.45
N GLU A 145 -0.09 6.32 -7.19
CA GLU A 145 0.12 4.91 -6.89
C GLU A 145 -0.98 4.22 -7.67
N ALA A 146 -0.62 3.39 -8.65
CA ALA A 146 -1.51 2.31 -8.97
C ALA A 146 -1.71 1.69 -7.58
N THR A 147 -2.91 1.82 -7.02
CA THR A 147 -3.33 0.98 -5.91
C THR A 147 -3.25 -0.42 -6.48
N TYR A 148 -2.05 -0.98 -6.45
CA TYR A 148 -1.79 -2.34 -6.83
C TYR A 148 -2.40 -3.10 -5.68
N GLU A 149 -3.66 -3.47 -5.83
CA GLU A 149 -4.29 -4.34 -4.86
C GLU A 149 -3.44 -5.61 -4.83
N PRO A 150 -2.80 -5.91 -3.69
CA PRO A 150 -1.89 -7.04 -3.64
C PRO A 150 -2.64 -8.30 -4.08
N SER A 151 -2.12 -8.97 -5.09
CA SER A 151 -2.79 -10.12 -5.69
C SER A 151 -2.10 -11.40 -5.25
N HIS A 152 -2.86 -12.33 -4.69
CA HIS A 152 -2.36 -13.64 -4.29
C HIS A 152 -1.86 -14.42 -5.51
N ILE A 153 -0.70 -15.05 -5.35
CA ILE A 153 -0.09 -15.96 -6.32
C ILE A 153 -0.19 -17.37 -5.76
N GLU A 154 -0.82 -18.25 -6.53
CA GLU A 154 -0.82 -19.68 -6.22
C GLU A 154 0.60 -20.25 -6.34
N PHE A 155 1.04 -21.00 -5.33
CA PHE A 155 2.35 -21.60 -5.28
C PHE A 155 2.29 -23.09 -4.94
N GLU A 156 3.35 -23.80 -5.28
CA GLU A 156 3.49 -25.23 -5.04
C GLU A 156 4.70 -25.51 -4.14
N ASP A 157 4.52 -26.37 -3.13
CA ASP A 157 5.66 -26.94 -2.39
C ASP A 157 6.50 -27.86 -3.29
N VAL A 158 7.81 -27.63 -3.30
CA VAL A 158 8.75 -28.39 -4.13
C VAL A 158 9.54 -29.35 -3.27
N ARG A 159 9.46 -30.64 -3.62
CA ARG A 159 10.41 -31.65 -3.14
C ARG A 159 11.64 -31.64 -4.04
N ILE A 160 12.77 -31.17 -3.52
CA ILE A 160 14.00 -31.02 -4.31
C ILE A 160 14.47 -32.35 -4.94
N ASP A 161 14.15 -33.46 -4.30
CA ASP A 161 14.47 -34.84 -4.68
C ASP A 161 13.73 -35.31 -5.95
N HIS A 162 12.71 -34.57 -6.39
CA HIS A 162 11.87 -34.96 -7.52
C HIS A 162 12.66 -34.96 -8.84
N GLU A 163 12.31 -35.87 -9.75
CA GLU A 163 13.04 -36.08 -11.02
C GLU A 163 12.95 -34.86 -11.95
N GLU A 164 11.89 -34.06 -11.82
CA GLU A 164 11.61 -32.90 -12.68
C GLU A 164 12.43 -31.65 -12.33
N THR A 165 13.03 -31.58 -11.14
CA THR A 165 13.82 -30.41 -10.74
C THR A 165 15.19 -30.42 -11.41
N SER A 166 15.55 -29.32 -12.07
CA SER A 166 16.80 -29.20 -12.82
C SER A 166 18.04 -29.29 -11.92
N GLN A 167 19.20 -29.57 -12.52
CA GLN A 167 20.47 -29.61 -11.78
C GLN A 167 20.87 -28.21 -11.25
N GLU A 168 20.47 -27.15 -11.94
CA GLU A 168 20.78 -25.77 -11.55
C GLU A 168 20.01 -25.37 -10.30
N VAL A 169 18.70 -25.64 -10.28
CA VAL A 169 17.85 -25.43 -9.09
C VAL A 169 18.35 -26.26 -7.91
N LYS A 170 18.74 -27.53 -8.13
CA LYS A 170 19.32 -28.40 -7.09
C LYS A 170 20.61 -27.82 -6.49
N ALA A 171 21.51 -27.32 -7.34
CA ALA A 171 22.77 -26.73 -6.88
C ALA A 171 22.54 -25.41 -6.12
N TRP A 172 21.65 -24.56 -6.64
CA TRP A 172 21.26 -23.32 -5.97
C TRP A 172 20.61 -23.59 -4.61
N TYR A 173 19.71 -24.56 -4.51
CA TYR A 173 19.05 -24.93 -3.26
C TYR A 173 20.04 -25.37 -2.18
N GLU A 174 21.00 -26.25 -2.52
CA GLU A 174 22.01 -26.71 -1.55
C GLU A 174 22.90 -25.57 -1.05
N ALA A 175 23.11 -24.53 -1.87
CA ALA A 175 23.90 -23.35 -1.49
C ALA A 175 23.16 -22.41 -0.52
N HIS A 176 21.82 -22.37 -0.56
CA HIS A 176 21.03 -21.34 0.14
C HIS A 176 20.17 -21.87 1.31
N LYS A 177 19.78 -23.16 1.33
CA LYS A 177 18.86 -23.72 2.35
C LYS A 177 19.28 -23.58 3.82
N LYS A 178 20.55 -23.23 4.08
CA LYS A 178 21.11 -23.04 5.43
C LYS A 178 21.27 -21.57 5.82
N THR A 179 21.11 -20.65 4.86
CA THR A 179 21.31 -19.23 5.04
C THR A 179 19.96 -18.58 5.33
N ALA A 180 19.84 -17.86 6.44
CA ALA A 180 18.59 -17.20 6.77
C ALA A 180 18.15 -16.21 5.68
N GLY A 181 16.84 -16.08 5.48
CA GLY A 181 16.22 -15.15 4.54
C GLY A 181 15.44 -15.84 3.43
N PHE A 182 15.00 -15.02 2.48
CA PHE A 182 14.27 -15.41 1.28
C PHE A 182 15.24 -15.38 0.11
N HIS A 183 15.47 -16.54 -0.50
CA HIS A 183 16.35 -16.66 -1.65
C HIS A 183 15.51 -17.05 -2.84
N SER A 184 15.76 -16.45 -4.00
CA SER A 184 15.06 -16.80 -5.23
C SER A 184 15.98 -17.28 -6.35
N PHE A 185 15.42 -18.09 -7.25
CA PHE A 185 16.05 -18.53 -8.48
C PHE A 185 14.98 -18.66 -9.56
N GLN A 186 15.23 -18.06 -10.73
CA GLN A 186 14.30 -18.11 -11.85
C GLN A 186 14.83 -19.05 -12.93
N GLU A 187 13.97 -19.96 -13.39
CA GLU A 187 14.22 -20.87 -14.50
C GLU A 187 13.00 -20.84 -15.43
N GLU A 188 13.17 -20.25 -16.62
CA GLU A 188 12.08 -19.99 -17.56
C GLU A 188 10.95 -19.16 -16.91
N GLU A 189 9.73 -19.70 -16.85
CA GLU A 189 8.57 -19.08 -16.22
C GLU A 189 8.44 -19.42 -14.73
N TRP A 190 9.31 -20.27 -14.18
CA TRP A 190 9.24 -20.69 -12.78
C TRP A 190 10.19 -19.88 -11.91
N ILE A 191 9.64 -19.33 -10.83
CA ILE A 191 10.42 -18.76 -9.74
C ILE A 191 10.37 -19.70 -8.57
N TYR A 192 11.55 -20.12 -8.12
CA TYR A 192 11.74 -20.92 -6.91
C TYR A 192 12.11 -20.00 -5.77
N VAL A 193 11.49 -20.18 -4.60
CA VAL A 193 11.81 -19.42 -3.39
C VAL A 193 12.11 -20.35 -2.23
N ILE A 194 13.22 -20.10 -1.55
CA ILE A 194 13.57 -20.71 -0.26
C ILE A 194 13.29 -19.70 0.83
N ALA A 195 12.34 -20.00 1.71
CA ALA A 195 12.21 -19.34 3.00
C ALA A 195 13.01 -20.15 4.03
N ALA A 196 14.07 -19.57 4.59
CA ALA A 196 14.96 -20.27 5.53
C ALA A 196 15.16 -19.49 6.82
N SER A 197 15.08 -20.17 7.97
CA SER A 197 15.31 -19.56 9.28
C SER A 197 16.80 -19.40 9.63
N GLY A 198 17.67 -20.04 8.85
CA GLY A 198 19.07 -20.28 9.22
C GLY A 198 19.20 -21.34 10.31
N GLU A 199 20.31 -21.29 11.05
CA GLU A 199 20.64 -22.25 12.09
C GLU A 199 19.63 -22.20 13.26
N ARG A 200 19.19 -23.38 13.72
CA ARG A 200 18.41 -23.57 14.95
C ARG A 200 19.08 -24.61 15.85
N PRO A 201 19.05 -24.41 17.19
CA PRO A 201 19.87 -25.21 18.13
C PRO A 201 19.37 -26.64 18.33
N THR A 202 18.10 -26.91 18.00
CA THR A 202 17.44 -28.20 18.22
C THR A 202 16.62 -28.60 16.99
N GLY A 203 16.16 -29.85 16.98
CA GLY A 203 15.02 -30.24 16.14
C GLY A 203 13.70 -29.65 16.65
N GLY A 204 12.61 -29.93 15.93
CA GLY A 204 11.24 -29.53 16.32
C GLY A 204 10.75 -28.21 15.72
N TYR A 205 11.58 -27.54 14.92
CA TYR A 205 11.16 -26.37 14.16
C TYR A 205 10.60 -26.79 12.79
N THR A 206 9.54 -26.13 12.34
CA THR A 206 8.92 -26.34 11.03
C THR A 206 8.79 -25.00 10.32
N MET A 207 9.17 -24.95 9.04
CA MET A 207 9.03 -23.75 8.21
C MET A 207 7.84 -23.94 7.27
N ASN A 208 6.93 -22.97 7.26
CA ASN A 208 5.77 -22.94 6.36
C ASN A 208 5.78 -21.62 5.59
N VAL A 209 5.49 -21.66 4.29
CA VAL A 209 5.13 -20.44 3.55
C VAL A 209 3.62 -20.31 3.63
N LEU A 210 3.13 -19.13 4.00
CA LEU A 210 1.71 -18.86 4.20
C LEU A 210 1.10 -18.27 2.94
N THR A 211 1.71 -17.19 2.43
CA THR A 211 1.22 -16.45 1.28
C THR A 211 2.36 -16.05 0.36
N VAL A 212 2.03 -15.90 -0.92
CA VAL A 212 2.88 -15.27 -1.92
C VAL A 212 2.00 -14.23 -2.60
N THR A 213 2.42 -12.97 -2.57
CA THR A 213 1.60 -11.86 -3.01
C THR A 213 2.40 -10.98 -3.94
N LYS A 214 1.85 -10.68 -5.12
CA LYS A 214 2.39 -9.61 -5.96
C LYS A 214 1.98 -8.29 -5.32
N THR A 215 2.94 -7.46 -4.94
CA THR A 215 2.69 -6.17 -4.28
C THR A 215 2.89 -4.99 -5.23
N ALA A 216 3.68 -5.20 -6.29
CA ALA A 216 3.87 -4.28 -7.40
C ALA A 216 4.22 -5.06 -8.69
N PRO A 217 4.22 -4.44 -9.89
CA PRO A 217 4.51 -5.13 -11.15
C PRO A 217 5.78 -5.99 -11.16
N ALA A 218 6.82 -5.58 -10.42
CA ALA A 218 8.10 -6.28 -10.31
C ALA A 218 8.46 -6.70 -8.87
N GLU A 219 7.48 -6.75 -7.96
CA GLU A 219 7.71 -7.03 -6.55
C GLU A 219 6.76 -8.12 -6.05
N ILE A 220 7.34 -9.15 -5.46
CA ILE A 220 6.62 -10.25 -4.83
C ILE A 220 7.06 -10.33 -3.37
N PHE A 221 6.07 -10.40 -2.50
CA PHE A 221 6.24 -10.55 -1.07
C PHE A 221 5.86 -11.96 -0.64
N VAL A 222 6.71 -12.58 0.18
CA VAL A 222 6.50 -13.94 0.71
C VAL A 222 6.40 -13.89 2.22
N GLU A 223 5.25 -14.29 2.76
CA GLU A 223 5.07 -14.45 4.20
C GLU A 223 5.37 -15.88 4.59
N ALA A 224 6.28 -16.07 5.55
CA ALA A 224 6.62 -17.38 6.07
C ALA A 224 6.52 -17.41 7.60
N GLU A 225 6.21 -18.59 8.11
CA GLU A 225 6.10 -18.86 9.53
C GLU A 225 7.05 -19.98 9.94
N LEU A 226 7.89 -19.68 10.94
CA LEU A 226 8.65 -20.67 11.66
C LEU A 226 7.86 -21.11 12.90
N GLU A 227 7.25 -22.29 12.82
CA GLU A 227 6.71 -22.95 14.01
C GLU A 227 7.89 -23.41 14.88
N THR A 228 7.94 -22.92 16.12
CA THR A 228 8.96 -23.26 17.11
C THR A 228 8.45 -24.35 18.07
N PRO A 229 9.31 -25.28 18.52
CA PRO A 229 8.87 -26.33 19.44
C PRO A 229 8.38 -25.73 20.77
N SER A 230 7.35 -26.32 21.36
CA SER A 230 6.91 -25.93 22.69
C SER A 230 7.97 -26.27 23.75
N PRO A 231 8.03 -25.54 24.89
CA PRO A 231 8.99 -25.80 25.96
C PRO A 231 8.94 -27.24 26.51
N ASP A 232 7.77 -27.87 26.42
CA ASP A 232 7.52 -29.24 26.90
C ASP A 232 7.80 -30.32 25.84
N ASP A 233 8.10 -29.94 24.60
CA ASP A 233 8.36 -30.90 23.51
C ASP A 233 9.71 -31.59 23.69
N MET A 234 9.72 -32.91 23.50
CA MET A 234 10.96 -33.69 23.45
C MET A 234 11.65 -33.48 22.11
N VAL A 235 12.64 -32.58 22.08
CA VAL A 235 13.44 -32.29 20.87
C VAL A 235 14.84 -32.89 20.92
N ILE A 236 15.37 -33.25 19.75
CA ILE A 236 16.77 -33.65 19.60
C ILE A 236 17.68 -32.42 19.67
N GLN A 237 18.82 -32.54 20.36
CA GLN A 237 19.78 -31.44 20.57
C GLN A 237 20.86 -31.45 19.46
N VAL A 238 20.46 -31.10 18.24
CA VAL A 238 21.33 -31.04 17.06
C VAL A 238 20.98 -29.79 16.26
N LEU A 239 22.01 -29.15 15.68
CA LEU A 239 21.82 -28.01 14.79
C LEU A 239 20.96 -28.42 13.59
N THR A 240 19.88 -27.70 13.38
CA THR A 240 18.98 -27.86 12.23
C THR A 240 18.94 -26.58 11.39
N TYR A 241 18.41 -26.70 10.18
CA TYR A 241 18.25 -25.60 9.23
C TYR A 241 16.84 -25.67 8.64
N PRO A 242 15.78 -25.29 9.38
CA PRO A 242 14.41 -25.28 8.87
C PRO A 242 14.28 -24.36 7.66
N HIS A 243 13.67 -24.87 6.60
CA HIS A 243 13.37 -24.14 5.39
C HIS A 243 12.19 -24.78 4.65
N SER A 244 11.50 -23.98 3.86
CA SER A 244 10.56 -24.44 2.84
C SER A 244 11.07 -24.03 1.46
N LEU A 245 10.77 -24.83 0.45
CA LEU A 245 11.05 -24.54 -0.95
C LEU A 245 9.72 -24.57 -1.69
N ILE A 246 9.35 -23.44 -2.27
CA ILE A 246 8.15 -23.29 -3.08
C ILE A 246 8.50 -22.87 -4.50
N ARG A 247 7.55 -22.99 -5.42
CA ARG A 247 7.62 -22.38 -6.74
C ARG A 247 6.28 -21.80 -7.19
N PHE A 248 6.33 -20.81 -8.06
CA PHE A 248 5.17 -20.25 -8.75
C PHE A 248 5.58 -19.73 -10.14
N GLN A 249 4.59 -19.46 -10.99
CA GLN A 249 4.85 -18.97 -12.35
C GLN A 249 4.84 -17.45 -12.42
N GLU A 250 5.89 -16.86 -13.00
CA GLU A 250 5.99 -15.44 -13.31
C GLU A 250 6.95 -15.24 -14.50
N THR A 251 6.53 -14.40 -15.45
CA THR A 251 7.28 -14.14 -16.68
C THR A 251 8.21 -12.94 -16.57
N ASP A 252 7.88 -12.00 -15.70
CA ASP A 252 8.68 -10.80 -15.50
C ASP A 252 9.86 -11.07 -14.55
N SER A 253 10.90 -10.26 -14.66
CA SER A 253 11.96 -10.25 -13.66
C SER A 253 11.42 -9.52 -12.44
N VAL A 254 11.39 -10.22 -11.30
CA VAL A 254 10.83 -9.70 -10.05
C VAL A 254 11.85 -9.71 -8.92
N THR A 255 11.66 -8.79 -7.98
CA THR A 255 12.33 -8.81 -6.68
C THR A 255 11.49 -9.61 -5.70
N ILE A 256 12.13 -10.50 -4.94
CA ILE A 256 11.49 -11.24 -3.85
C ILE A 256 11.86 -10.59 -2.54
N GLU A 257 10.87 -10.07 -1.85
CA GLU A 257 10.96 -9.71 -0.44
C GLU A 257 10.12 -10.69 0.39
N GLY A 258 10.29 -10.65 1.70
CA GLY A 258 9.50 -11.48 2.56
C GLY A 258 9.76 -11.22 4.03
N GLU A 259 8.82 -11.68 4.83
CA GLU A 259 8.90 -11.62 6.28
C GLU A 259 8.77 -13.01 6.88
N LEU A 260 9.64 -13.26 7.87
CA LEU A 260 9.59 -14.48 8.65
C LEU A 260 9.06 -14.14 10.03
N ARG A 261 7.88 -14.66 10.36
CA ARG A 261 7.34 -14.63 11.71
C ARG A 261 7.66 -15.93 12.45
N GLU A 262 7.83 -15.83 13.77
CA GLU A 262 8.01 -17.02 14.61
C GLU A 262 6.78 -17.22 15.49
N LEU A 263 6.24 -18.43 15.45
CA LEU A 263 5.05 -18.79 16.21
C LEU A 263 5.32 -20.07 17.00
N ARG A 264 4.86 -20.16 18.23
CA ARG A 264 5.05 -21.39 19.03
C ARG A 264 4.09 -22.48 18.55
N SER A 265 4.58 -23.71 18.45
CA SER A 265 3.76 -24.86 18.09
C SER A 265 2.55 -24.98 19.02
N GLY A 266 1.38 -25.17 18.42
CA GLY A 266 0.09 -25.19 19.12
C GLY A 266 -0.50 -23.81 19.40
N MET A 267 0.16 -22.71 19.00
CA MET A 267 -0.42 -21.36 18.97
C MET A 267 -0.88 -21.00 17.55
N GLN A 268 -1.74 -20.01 17.42
CA GLN A 268 -2.09 -19.34 16.17
C GLN A 268 -2.45 -17.88 16.40
N GLU A 269 -2.29 -17.07 15.36
CA GLU A 269 -2.82 -15.72 15.32
C GLU A 269 -4.30 -15.75 14.99
N VAL A 270 -5.06 -14.86 15.63
CA VAL A 270 -6.46 -14.59 15.33
C VAL A 270 -6.68 -13.09 15.33
N THR A 271 -7.58 -12.61 14.47
CA THR A 271 -7.92 -11.18 14.37
C THR A 271 -9.24 -10.91 15.09
N LEU A 272 -9.23 -10.05 16.09
CA LEU A 272 -10.44 -9.58 16.75
C LEU A 272 -10.81 -8.21 16.19
N TYR A 273 -12.09 -7.99 15.93
CA TYR A 273 -12.57 -6.73 15.37
C TYR A 273 -13.27 -5.92 16.46
N PHE A 274 -12.69 -4.80 16.87
CA PHE A 274 -13.23 -3.91 17.90
C PHE A 274 -13.75 -2.60 17.29
N MET A 275 -14.46 -1.79 18.07
CA MET A 275 -14.91 -0.47 17.61
C MET A 275 -13.79 0.55 17.80
N GLU A 276 -13.51 1.36 16.78
CA GLU A 276 -12.72 2.57 16.89
C GLU A 276 -13.62 3.78 16.64
N GLU A 277 -13.68 4.71 17.59
CA GLU A 277 -14.43 5.95 17.45
C GLU A 277 -13.50 7.04 16.92
N THR A 278 -13.83 7.56 15.73
CA THR A 278 -13.17 8.73 15.15
C THR A 278 -14.03 9.98 15.35
N GLU A 279 -13.53 11.16 14.97
CA GLU A 279 -14.34 12.40 15.05
C GLU A 279 -15.61 12.35 14.19
N THR A 280 -15.67 11.48 13.19
CA THR A 280 -16.72 11.49 12.15
C THR A 280 -17.42 10.16 11.92
N ALA A 281 -16.91 9.05 12.45
CA ALA A 281 -17.39 7.70 12.16
C ALA A 281 -17.00 6.68 13.24
N PHE A 282 -17.77 5.59 13.32
CA PHE A 282 -17.40 4.37 14.03
C PHE A 282 -16.86 3.34 13.05
N LEU A 283 -15.61 2.93 13.26
CA LEU A 283 -14.90 1.99 12.39
C LEU A 283 -14.65 0.66 13.12
N LEU A 284 -14.26 -0.35 12.35
CA LEU A 284 -13.71 -1.59 12.89
C LEU A 284 -12.19 -1.47 12.95
N ALA A 285 -11.63 -1.55 14.15
CA ALA A 285 -10.20 -1.72 14.37
C ALA A 285 -9.87 -3.20 14.50
N GLU A 286 -8.88 -3.65 13.73
CA GLU A 286 -8.34 -5.00 13.79
C GLU A 286 -7.28 -5.10 14.90
N GLU A 287 -7.40 -6.12 15.74
CA GLU A 287 -6.41 -6.45 16.76
C GLU A 287 -6.01 -7.93 16.65
N THR A 288 -4.78 -8.18 16.23
CA THR A 288 -4.23 -9.53 16.15
C THR A 288 -3.77 -10.02 17.52
N ARG A 289 -4.19 -11.22 17.91
CA ARG A 289 -3.73 -11.90 19.13
C ARG A 289 -3.17 -13.27 18.82
N VAL A 290 -2.13 -13.67 19.56
CA VAL A 290 -1.59 -15.03 19.53
C VAL A 290 -2.23 -15.85 20.66
N ILE A 291 -2.99 -16.87 20.30
CA ILE A 291 -3.72 -17.74 21.24
C ILE A 291 -3.43 -19.23 20.98
N SER A 292 -3.84 -20.11 21.89
CA SER A 292 -3.68 -21.56 21.65
C SER A 292 -4.63 -22.00 20.54
N LYS A 293 -4.21 -22.90 19.63
CA LYS A 293 -5.07 -23.47 18.57
C LYS A 293 -6.35 -24.11 19.14
N SER A 294 -6.28 -24.66 20.36
CA SER A 294 -7.45 -25.22 21.06
C SER A 294 -8.43 -24.18 21.62
N GLU A 295 -8.01 -22.93 21.77
CA GLU A 295 -8.84 -21.82 22.27
C GLU A 295 -9.52 -21.07 21.12
N ALA A 296 -9.03 -21.22 19.89
CA ALA A 296 -9.61 -20.61 18.69
C ALA A 296 -10.86 -21.36 18.20
N THR A 297 -11.84 -21.49 19.08
CA THR A 297 -13.17 -21.99 18.76
C THR A 297 -14.13 -20.81 18.69
N PRO A 298 -15.32 -20.94 18.09
CA PRO A 298 -16.30 -19.86 18.08
C PRO A 298 -16.60 -19.31 19.49
N GLU A 299 -16.68 -20.18 20.50
CA GLU A 299 -16.87 -19.78 21.89
C GLU A 299 -15.65 -19.01 22.44
N GLY A 300 -14.44 -19.51 22.22
CA GLY A 300 -13.22 -18.85 22.71
C GLY A 300 -12.97 -17.50 22.03
N MET A 301 -13.27 -17.39 20.74
CA MET A 301 -13.22 -16.13 19.99
C MET A 301 -14.21 -15.11 20.54
N MET A 302 -15.45 -15.52 20.84
CA MET A 302 -16.43 -14.64 21.50
C MET A 302 -15.99 -14.23 22.90
N GLN A 303 -15.41 -15.13 23.69
CA GLN A 303 -14.88 -14.80 25.01
C GLN A 303 -13.75 -13.77 24.94
N LEU A 304 -12.85 -13.88 23.95
CA LEU A 304 -11.77 -12.92 23.72
C LEU A 304 -12.29 -11.56 23.28
N LEU A 305 -13.28 -11.53 22.37
CA LEU A 305 -13.95 -10.31 21.92
C LEU A 305 -14.66 -9.62 23.09
N MET A 306 -15.41 -10.39 23.90
CA MET A 306 -16.10 -9.89 25.09
C MET A 306 -15.15 -9.57 26.25
N LYS A 307 -13.86 -9.89 26.18
CA LYS A 307 -12.87 -9.38 27.14
C LYS A 307 -12.53 -7.91 26.86
N GLY A 308 -12.75 -7.45 25.63
CA GLY A 308 -12.41 -6.11 25.16
C GLY A 308 -11.01 -6.02 24.55
N PRO A 309 -10.68 -4.89 23.89
CA PRO A 309 -9.39 -4.68 23.21
C PRO A 309 -8.23 -4.49 24.19
N GLU A 310 -7.02 -4.77 23.71
CA GLU A 310 -5.76 -4.38 24.37
C GLU A 310 -5.21 -3.06 23.79
N ALA A 311 -5.59 -2.72 22.55
CA ALA A 311 -5.20 -1.47 21.89
C ALA A 311 -5.87 -0.23 22.53
N GLU A 312 -5.11 0.86 22.68
CA GLU A 312 -5.60 2.10 23.32
C GLU A 312 -6.63 2.87 22.48
N ASN A 313 -6.58 2.74 21.15
CA ASN A 313 -7.51 3.40 20.22
C ASN A 313 -8.78 2.60 19.94
N ALA A 314 -8.89 1.38 20.46
CA ALA A 314 -10.04 0.53 20.29
C ALA A 314 -10.90 0.49 21.56
N SER A 315 -12.20 0.29 21.37
CA SER A 315 -13.20 0.21 22.43
C SER A 315 -14.07 -1.03 22.26
N ARG A 316 -14.58 -1.50 23.40
CA ARG A 316 -15.56 -2.58 23.49
C ARG A 316 -16.87 -2.15 22.83
N ILE A 317 -17.38 -2.94 21.89
CA ILE A 317 -18.71 -2.74 21.30
C ILE A 317 -19.80 -3.57 22.03
N ILE A 318 -19.48 -4.77 22.54
CA ILE A 318 -20.40 -5.59 23.35
C ILE A 318 -20.35 -5.16 24.82
N PRO A 319 -21.44 -4.66 25.43
CA PRO A 319 -21.42 -4.12 26.80
C PRO A 319 -20.96 -5.14 27.84
N GLU A 320 -20.31 -4.70 28.91
CA GLU A 320 -19.74 -5.59 29.95
C GLU A 320 -20.79 -6.43 30.69
N ASN A 321 -22.03 -5.97 30.74
CA ASN A 321 -23.14 -6.66 31.39
C ASN A 321 -23.83 -7.70 30.51
N VAL A 322 -23.46 -7.80 29.23
CA VAL A 322 -23.97 -8.85 28.33
C VAL A 322 -23.25 -10.16 28.62
N GLU A 323 -24.01 -11.24 28.73
CA GLU A 323 -23.48 -12.60 28.92
C GLU A 323 -23.49 -13.37 27.59
N LEU A 324 -22.44 -14.15 27.36
CA LEU A 324 -22.42 -15.20 26.33
C LEU A 324 -23.16 -16.43 26.88
N LYS A 325 -24.39 -16.66 26.44
CA LYS A 325 -25.22 -17.77 26.95
C LYS A 325 -24.76 -19.10 26.39
N ASN A 326 -24.54 -19.16 25.09
CA ASN A 326 -24.15 -20.36 24.38
C ASN A 326 -23.49 -20.01 23.04
N VAL A 327 -22.59 -20.87 22.57
CA VAL A 327 -22.11 -20.85 21.19
C VAL A 327 -22.14 -22.27 20.66
N SER A 328 -22.77 -22.49 19.50
CA SER A 328 -22.76 -23.80 18.84
C SER A 328 -22.59 -23.66 17.34
N THR A 329 -21.97 -24.66 16.70
CA THR A 329 -21.76 -24.68 15.25
C THR A 329 -22.50 -25.84 14.62
N SER A 330 -23.23 -25.58 13.53
CA SER A 330 -23.92 -26.60 12.76
C SER A 330 -23.99 -26.21 11.29
N GLU A 331 -23.59 -27.12 10.40
CA GLU A 331 -23.63 -26.93 8.94
C GLU A 331 -22.93 -25.63 8.48
N GLY A 332 -21.77 -25.31 9.07
CA GLY A 332 -21.01 -24.10 8.76
C GLY A 332 -21.53 -22.82 9.43
N VAL A 333 -22.67 -22.87 10.14
CA VAL A 333 -23.22 -21.70 10.84
C VAL A 333 -22.86 -21.71 12.32
N ALA A 334 -22.22 -20.64 12.80
CA ALA A 334 -22.00 -20.39 14.21
C ALA A 334 -23.21 -19.63 14.82
N TYR A 335 -23.87 -20.24 15.79
CA TYR A 335 -25.00 -19.67 16.53
C TYR A 335 -24.47 -19.06 17.82
N VAL A 336 -24.54 -17.73 17.94
CA VAL A 336 -24.05 -16.95 19.09
C VAL A 336 -25.24 -16.45 19.89
N ASP A 337 -25.49 -17.06 21.04
CA ASP A 337 -26.60 -16.69 21.93
C ASP A 337 -26.13 -15.73 23.01
N LEU A 338 -26.69 -14.53 23.01
CA LEU A 338 -26.38 -13.45 23.95
C LEU A 338 -27.54 -13.20 24.91
N SER A 339 -27.22 -12.66 26.08
CA SER A 339 -28.26 -12.26 27.03
C SER A 339 -29.02 -11.01 26.59
N SER A 340 -30.24 -10.85 27.09
CA SER A 340 -31.16 -9.77 26.71
C SER A 340 -30.63 -8.34 26.93
N GLU A 341 -29.63 -8.16 27.79
CA GLU A 341 -28.94 -6.88 28.04
C GLU A 341 -28.37 -6.25 26.77
N ILE A 342 -28.09 -7.03 25.72
CA ILE A 342 -27.59 -6.50 24.44
C ILE A 342 -28.59 -5.55 23.77
N LEU A 343 -29.89 -5.73 24.04
CA LEU A 343 -30.98 -4.90 23.50
C LEU A 343 -31.12 -3.55 24.24
N GLU A 344 -30.48 -3.39 25.40
CA GLU A 344 -30.57 -2.17 26.22
C GLU A 344 -29.53 -1.11 25.82
N ALA A 345 -28.56 -1.47 24.99
CA ALA A 345 -27.43 -0.61 24.64
C ALA A 345 -27.76 0.54 23.67
N HIS A 346 -28.99 0.60 23.15
CA HIS A 346 -29.53 1.70 22.33
C HIS A 346 -28.59 2.16 21.21
N TYR A 347 -28.03 1.22 20.45
CA TYR A 347 -27.15 1.54 19.32
C TYR A 347 -27.89 2.36 18.25
N GLY A 348 -27.22 3.36 17.69
CA GLY A 348 -27.62 3.94 16.41
C GLY A 348 -27.27 3.02 15.25
N ALA A 349 -27.76 3.32 14.05
CA ALA A 349 -27.58 2.48 12.87
C ALA A 349 -26.12 2.10 12.58
N GLU A 350 -25.19 3.06 12.70
CA GLU A 350 -23.76 2.84 12.46
C GLU A 350 -23.14 1.91 13.51
N ALA A 351 -23.41 2.17 14.79
CA ALA A 351 -22.89 1.35 15.89
C ALA A 351 -23.48 -0.07 15.91
N GLU A 352 -24.75 -0.23 15.49
CA GLU A 352 -25.36 -1.56 15.33
C GLU A 352 -24.64 -2.35 14.21
N GLY A 353 -24.35 -1.71 13.08
CA GLY A 353 -23.57 -2.33 12.00
C GLY A 353 -22.17 -2.74 12.46
N VAL A 354 -21.48 -1.86 13.21
CA VAL A 354 -20.15 -2.16 13.79
C VAL A 354 -20.23 -3.33 14.76
N LEU A 355 -21.25 -3.42 15.61
CA LEU A 355 -21.46 -4.54 16.53
C LEU A 355 -21.62 -5.87 15.79
N VAL A 356 -22.51 -5.92 14.79
CA VAL A 356 -22.74 -7.14 14.02
C VAL A 356 -21.47 -7.52 13.26
N ASN A 357 -20.87 -6.59 12.54
CA ASN A 357 -19.64 -6.85 11.78
C ASN A 357 -18.47 -7.26 12.68
N SER A 358 -18.37 -6.71 13.89
CA SER A 358 -17.38 -7.09 14.90
C SER A 358 -17.48 -8.59 15.26
N ILE A 359 -18.69 -9.06 15.56
CA ILE A 359 -18.94 -10.48 15.88
C ILE A 359 -18.71 -11.35 14.65
N VAL A 360 -19.32 -10.99 13.52
CA VAL A 360 -19.33 -11.82 12.31
C VAL A 360 -17.91 -11.95 11.75
N LYS A 361 -17.18 -10.85 11.52
CA LYS A 361 -15.80 -10.90 11.01
C LYS A 361 -14.84 -11.64 11.94
N THR A 362 -15.04 -11.51 13.25
CA THR A 362 -14.24 -12.25 14.23
C THR A 362 -14.45 -13.77 14.10
N LEU A 363 -15.65 -14.24 13.73
CA LEU A 363 -15.93 -15.67 13.65
C LEU A 363 -15.70 -16.27 12.25
N LEU A 364 -15.94 -15.51 11.18
CA LEU A 364 -15.75 -15.97 9.79
C LEU A 364 -14.29 -16.32 9.44
N GLN A 365 -13.32 -15.94 10.26
CA GLN A 365 -11.92 -16.37 10.07
C GLN A 365 -11.69 -17.86 10.38
N LEU A 366 -12.61 -18.48 11.13
CA LEU A 366 -12.50 -19.88 11.51
C LEU A 366 -12.95 -20.76 10.34
N ALA A 367 -12.11 -21.73 9.95
CA ALA A 367 -12.35 -22.56 8.78
C ALA A 367 -13.66 -23.37 8.83
N GLU A 368 -14.21 -23.61 10.02
CA GLU A 368 -15.49 -24.29 10.23
C GLU A 368 -16.73 -23.36 10.22
N VAL A 369 -16.54 -22.04 10.04
CA VAL A 369 -17.61 -21.03 10.11
C VAL A 369 -17.74 -20.29 8.77
N ASP A 370 -18.79 -20.64 8.02
CA ASP A 370 -19.17 -19.98 6.77
C ASP A 370 -20.11 -18.78 7.00
N ALA A 371 -20.88 -18.81 8.10
CA ALA A 371 -21.83 -17.76 8.47
C ALA A 371 -22.08 -17.72 9.99
N VAL A 372 -22.63 -16.61 10.47
CA VAL A 372 -22.95 -16.39 11.89
C VAL A 372 -24.41 -16.00 12.07
N GLN A 373 -25.10 -16.69 12.97
CA GLN A 373 -26.45 -16.33 13.43
C GLN A 373 -26.37 -15.82 14.87
N ILE A 374 -26.78 -14.57 15.08
CA ILE A 374 -26.90 -14.00 16.42
C ILE A 374 -28.29 -14.32 16.98
N LEU A 375 -28.35 -14.75 18.24
CA LEU A 375 -29.57 -15.02 18.98
C LEU A 375 -29.58 -14.20 20.27
N VAL A 376 -30.77 -13.94 20.80
CA VAL A 376 -30.94 -13.33 22.12
C VAL A 376 -31.89 -14.19 22.95
N GLU A 377 -31.41 -14.67 24.09
CA GLU A 377 -32.13 -15.60 24.97
C GLU A 377 -32.63 -16.85 24.22
N GLY A 378 -31.81 -17.36 23.28
CA GLY A 378 -32.08 -18.54 22.47
C GLY A 378 -33.01 -18.32 21.28
N GLU A 379 -33.50 -17.11 21.06
CA GLU A 379 -34.43 -16.79 19.96
C GLU A 379 -33.74 -15.98 18.86
N VAL A 380 -34.13 -16.24 17.60
CA VAL A 380 -33.73 -15.41 16.45
C VAL A 380 -34.51 -14.10 16.51
N ILE A 381 -33.80 -12.98 16.37
CA ILE A 381 -34.37 -11.64 16.42
C ILE A 381 -34.23 -10.93 15.07
N GLU A 382 -35.08 -9.93 14.80
CA GLU A 382 -35.02 -9.15 13.56
C GLU A 382 -33.79 -8.23 13.54
N SER A 383 -33.48 -7.60 14.67
CA SER A 383 -32.45 -6.57 14.79
C SER A 383 -32.14 -6.32 16.28
N ILE A 384 -30.91 -5.90 16.61
CA ILE A 384 -30.50 -5.58 17.98
C ILE A 384 -31.05 -4.21 18.41
N ALA A 385 -30.99 -3.22 17.51
CA ALA A 385 -31.40 -1.84 17.78
C ALA A 385 -32.42 -1.27 16.78
N GLY A 386 -32.76 -2.01 15.73
CA GLY A 386 -33.80 -1.69 14.74
C GLY A 386 -33.28 -1.15 13.41
N HIS A 387 -31.99 -1.25 13.12
CA HIS A 387 -31.37 -0.69 11.91
C HIS A 387 -30.74 -1.73 10.98
N MET A 388 -30.35 -2.90 11.48
CA MET A 388 -29.75 -3.98 10.67
C MET A 388 -30.50 -5.29 10.86
N SER A 389 -30.88 -5.94 9.75
CA SER A 389 -31.54 -7.25 9.78
C SER A 389 -30.53 -8.33 10.15
N ILE A 390 -30.85 -9.13 11.16
CA ILE A 390 -30.06 -10.29 11.61
C ILE A 390 -30.92 -11.55 11.79
N ASP A 391 -32.10 -11.56 11.17
CA ASP A 391 -33.06 -12.68 11.21
C ASP A 391 -32.63 -13.89 10.38
N GLN A 392 -31.53 -13.77 9.64
CA GLN A 392 -30.88 -14.83 8.88
C GLN A 392 -29.37 -14.87 9.21
N PRO A 393 -28.69 -16.01 9.02
CA PRO A 393 -27.25 -16.10 9.17
C PRO A 393 -26.52 -15.16 8.21
N ILE A 394 -25.44 -14.53 8.69
CA ILE A 394 -24.66 -13.52 7.97
C ILE A 394 -23.29 -14.13 7.62
N GLY A 395 -23.00 -14.25 6.33
CA GLY A 395 -21.70 -14.65 5.80
C GLY A 395 -20.87 -13.44 5.35
N LEU A 396 -19.77 -13.71 4.63
CA LEU A 396 -18.84 -12.66 4.18
C LEU A 396 -19.48 -11.72 3.13
N GLU A 397 -20.36 -12.23 2.26
CA GLU A 397 -20.96 -11.47 1.16
C GLU A 397 -22.03 -10.46 1.65
N GLU A 398 -22.64 -10.73 2.81
CA GLU A 398 -23.64 -9.86 3.43
C GLU A 398 -23.05 -8.73 4.29
N LEU A 399 -21.73 -8.72 4.48
CA LEU A 399 -21.02 -7.64 5.18
C LEU A 399 -20.83 -6.45 4.22
N HIS A 400 -21.31 -5.27 4.62
CA HIS A 400 -21.14 -4.01 3.90
C HIS A 400 -20.37 -2.98 4.71
#